data_AF-A0A518DEX4-F1
#
_entry.id   AF-A0A518DEX4-F1
#
_cell.length_a   1.000
_cell.length_b   1.000
_cell.length_c   1.000
_cell.angle_alpha   90.00
_cell.angle_beta   90.00
_cell.angle_gamma   90.00
#
_symmetry.space_group_name_H-M   'P 1'
#
loop_
_entity.id
_entity.type
_entity.pdbx_description
1 polymer ?
#
loop_
_entity_poly.entity_id
_entity_poly.type
_entity_poly.pdbx_seq_one_letter_code
_entity_poly.pdbx_strand_id
1 'polypeptide(L)'
;MTAAKPIERAAARAFTLLEVVLALGILGAALAVLGEVSRLSLVNSRRGAGESEASIVAESVLAQLIAGTLPLASSGPNDWTEPEGAVDWRYSVVVEATAQPELLLVRVGVEESTPDATAPLTFAISRWVQSPAYLESLATAAAAAEAAATAAEEAASSSSTAGSAGTASGAGSASGAGGAATGGGGGGGGGGGGGGGGGGGAGGGGGGGR
;
A
#
# COMPACT_ATOMS: atom_id res chain seq x y z
N MET A 1 -67.60 43.27 55.60
CA MET A 1 -68.36 42.69 54.47
C MET A 1 -67.63 43.03 53.19
N THR A 2 -66.75 42.15 52.70
CA THR A 2 -65.97 42.32 51.46
C THR A 2 -66.70 41.60 50.34
N ALA A 3 -67.18 42.34 49.35
CA ALA A 3 -67.89 41.80 48.19
C ALA A 3 -66.93 41.02 47.28
N ALA A 4 -67.22 39.76 47.02
CA ALA A 4 -66.43 38.92 46.12
C ALA A 4 -66.58 39.39 44.66
N LYS A 5 -65.45 39.62 43.98
CA LYS A 5 -65.40 40.05 42.57
C LYS A 5 -65.85 38.88 41.67
N PRO A 6 -66.86 39.06 40.81
CA PRO A 6 -67.29 38.01 39.89
C PRO A 6 -66.19 37.72 38.86
N ILE A 7 -65.84 36.44 38.72
CA ILE A 7 -64.92 35.96 37.68
C ILE A 7 -65.73 35.85 36.40
N GLU A 8 -65.66 36.87 35.54
CA GLU A 8 -66.21 36.79 34.19
C GLU A 8 -65.46 35.70 33.43
N ARG A 9 -66.14 34.58 33.18
CA ARG A 9 -65.63 33.52 32.31
C ARG A 9 -65.66 34.05 30.89
N ALA A 10 -64.50 34.45 30.37
CA ALA A 10 -64.35 34.73 28.95
C ALA A 10 -64.85 33.51 28.16
N ALA A 11 -65.86 33.71 27.30
CA ALA A 11 -66.39 32.65 26.47
C ALA A 11 -65.27 32.11 25.57
N ALA A 12 -64.82 30.89 25.84
CA ALA A 12 -63.83 30.22 25.01
C ALA A 12 -64.40 30.07 23.60
N ARG A 13 -63.77 30.73 22.62
CA ARG A 13 -64.12 30.57 21.21
C ARG A 13 -63.82 29.11 20.82
N ALA A 14 -64.86 28.36 20.48
CA ALA A 14 -64.70 27.03 19.91
C ALA A 14 -64.06 27.15 18.52
N PHE A 15 -63.21 26.16 18.18
CA PHE A 15 -62.59 26.07 16.85
C PHE A 15 -63.66 25.97 15.76
N THR A 16 -63.48 26.71 14.67
CA THR A 16 -64.39 26.60 13.54
C THR A 16 -64.15 25.28 12.79
N LEU A 17 -65.19 24.71 12.19
CA LEU A 17 -65.06 23.48 11.41
C LEU A 17 -64.02 23.63 10.28
N LEU A 18 -63.95 24.81 9.66
CA LEU A 18 -62.96 25.15 8.65
C LEU A 18 -61.53 25.06 9.18
N GLU A 19 -61.30 25.55 10.40
CA GLU A 19 -59.99 25.54 11.05
C GLU A 19 -59.52 24.12 11.37
N VAL A 20 -60.42 23.25 11.82
CA VAL A 20 -60.11 21.83 12.06
C VAL A 20 -59.77 21.12 10.75
N VAL A 21 -60.53 21.36 9.69
CA VAL A 21 -60.24 20.76 8.36
C VAL A 21 -58.90 21.26 7.82
N LEU A 22 -58.60 22.55 7.97
CA LEU A 22 -57.31 23.12 7.56
C LEU A 22 -56.15 22.53 8.36
N ALA A 23 -56.30 22.40 9.69
CA ALA A 23 -55.29 21.80 10.56
C ALA A 23 -55.01 20.34 10.19
N LEU A 24 -56.07 19.55 9.90
CA LEU A 24 -55.91 18.17 9.42
C LEU A 24 -55.24 18.11 8.04
N GLY A 25 -55.54 19.06 7.15
CA GLY A 25 -54.87 19.17 5.85
C GLY A 25 -53.37 19.44 5.98
N ILE A 26 -52.98 20.40 6.82
CA ILE A 26 -51.57 20.73 7.09
C ILE A 26 -50.86 19.54 7.77
N LEU A 27 -51.52 18.90 8.73
CA LEU A 27 -50.99 17.71 9.40
C LEU A 27 -50.74 16.57 8.40
N GLY A 28 -51.72 16.29 7.53
CA GLY A 28 -51.57 15.27 6.49
C GLY A 28 -50.40 15.55 5.55
N ALA A 29 -50.25 16.81 5.11
CA ALA A 29 -49.12 17.22 4.28
C ALA A 29 -47.77 17.06 5.01
N ALA A 30 -47.68 17.44 6.28
CA ALA A 30 -46.46 17.30 7.07
C ALA A 30 -46.07 15.82 7.28
N LEU A 31 -47.04 14.95 7.58
CA LEU A 31 -46.80 13.52 7.72
C LEU A 31 -46.35 12.87 6.41
N ALA A 32 -46.89 13.30 5.27
CA ALA A 32 -46.46 12.83 3.96
C ALA A 32 -44.98 13.17 3.70
N VAL A 33 -44.57 14.40 3.98
CA VAL A 33 -43.16 14.82 3.84
C VAL A 33 -42.25 14.07 4.80
N LEU A 34 -42.67 13.89 6.06
CA LEU A 34 -41.88 13.15 7.06
C LEU A 34 -41.69 11.68 6.67
N GLY A 35 -42.72 11.06 6.10
CA GLY A 35 -42.65 9.69 5.59
C GLY A 35 -41.59 9.54 4.50
N GLU A 36 -41.48 10.51 3.59
CA GLU A 36 -40.48 10.48 2.51
C GLU A 36 -39.06 10.68 3.05
N VAL A 37 -38.87 11.64 3.96
CA VAL A 37 -37.58 11.85 4.62
C VAL A 37 -37.12 10.60 5.36
N SER A 38 -38.03 9.93 6.08
CA SER A 38 -37.70 8.69 6.80
C SER A 38 -37.24 7.57 5.87
N ARG A 39 -37.88 7.41 4.69
CA ARG A 39 -37.45 6.44 3.68
C ARG A 39 -36.05 6.74 3.16
N LEU A 40 -35.77 8.00 2.81
CA LEU A 40 -34.45 8.43 2.35
C LEU A 40 -33.38 8.21 3.43
N SER A 41 -33.69 8.49 4.70
CA SER A 41 -32.76 8.23 5.80
C SER A 41 -32.39 6.76 5.93
N LEU A 42 -33.33 5.83 5.77
CA LEU A 42 -33.06 4.39 5.83
C LEU A 42 -32.17 3.92 4.67
N VAL A 43 -32.44 4.40 3.45
CA VAL A 43 -31.63 4.07 2.28
C VAL A 43 -30.19 4.58 2.45
N ASN A 44 -30.03 5.84 2.87
CA ASN A 44 -28.71 6.43 3.10
C ASN A 44 -27.95 5.73 4.24
N SER A 45 -28.65 5.35 5.31
CA SER A 45 -28.02 4.64 6.44
C SER A 45 -27.51 3.26 6.02
N ARG A 46 -28.28 2.52 5.22
CA ARG A 46 -27.83 1.22 4.69
C ARG A 46 -26.63 1.38 3.77
N ARG A 47 -26.66 2.39 2.90
CA ARG A 47 -25.53 2.68 2.00
C ARG A 47 -24.27 3.02 2.79
N GLY A 48 -24.37 3.89 3.80
CA GLY A 48 -23.22 4.24 4.64
C GLY A 48 -22.67 3.06 5.45
N ALA A 49 -23.54 2.17 5.92
CA ALA A 49 -23.12 0.93 6.58
C ALA A 49 -22.36 0.02 5.59
N GLY A 50 -22.89 -0.19 4.39
CA GLY A 50 -22.23 -0.98 3.35
C GLY A 50 -20.89 -0.37 2.92
N GLU A 51 -20.78 0.95 2.82
CA GLU A 51 -19.50 1.62 2.47
C GLU A 51 -18.45 1.41 3.56
N SER A 52 -18.86 1.44 4.83
CA SER A 52 -17.98 1.16 5.96
C SER A 52 -17.50 -0.29 5.96
N GLU A 53 -18.40 -1.23 5.72
CA GLU A 53 -18.07 -2.66 5.64
C GLU A 53 -17.13 -2.96 4.46
N ALA A 54 -17.45 -2.43 3.27
CA ALA A 54 -16.60 -2.55 2.09
C ALA A 54 -15.18 -1.98 2.32
N SER A 55 -15.06 -0.90 3.09
CA SER A 55 -13.76 -0.35 3.45
C SER A 55 -12.95 -1.28 4.36
N ILE A 56 -13.58 -1.93 5.35
CA ILE A 56 -12.93 -2.90 6.23
C ILE A 56 -12.43 -4.10 5.42
N VAL A 57 -13.24 -4.59 4.47
CA VAL A 57 -12.84 -5.67 3.55
C VAL A 57 -11.66 -5.24 2.69
N ALA A 58 -11.72 -4.05 2.08
CA ALA A 58 -10.64 -3.54 1.23
C ALA A 58 -9.32 -3.37 2.00
N GLU A 59 -9.38 -2.84 3.23
CA GLU A 59 -8.22 -2.70 4.10
C GLU A 59 -7.65 -4.05 4.54
N SER A 60 -8.52 -5.03 4.81
CA SER A 60 -8.12 -6.39 5.18
C SER A 60 -7.39 -7.09 4.03
N VAL A 61 -7.90 -6.99 2.79
CA VAL A 61 -7.24 -7.53 1.60
C VAL A 61 -5.91 -6.81 1.36
N LEU A 62 -5.87 -5.49 1.50
CA LEU A 62 -4.64 -4.72 1.36
C LEU A 62 -3.59 -5.10 2.40
N ALA A 63 -3.99 -5.33 3.65
CA ALA A 63 -3.11 -5.81 4.71
C ALA A 63 -2.54 -7.21 4.39
N GLN A 64 -3.36 -8.11 3.84
CA GLN A 64 -2.91 -9.43 3.40
C GLN A 64 -1.88 -9.35 2.26
N LEU A 65 -2.06 -8.44 1.30
CA LEU A 65 -1.10 -8.18 0.22
C LEU A 65 0.24 -7.67 0.76
N ILE A 66 0.21 -6.73 1.72
CA ILE A 66 1.42 -6.14 2.32
C ILE A 66 2.13 -7.15 3.23
N ALA A 67 1.38 -7.96 3.97
CA ALA A 67 1.94 -9.02 4.82
C ALA A 67 2.51 -10.20 4.00
N GLY A 68 2.25 -10.25 2.69
CA GLY A 68 2.68 -11.33 1.82
C GLY A 68 1.86 -12.61 1.99
N THR A 69 0.74 -12.58 2.71
CA THR A 69 -0.18 -13.74 2.80
C THR A 69 -0.97 -13.91 1.50
N LEU A 70 -1.22 -12.82 0.77
CA LEU A 70 -1.73 -12.82 -0.60
C LEU A 70 -0.61 -12.37 -1.55
N PRO A 71 -0.45 -13.01 -2.73
CA PRO A 71 0.56 -12.58 -3.70
C PRO A 71 0.26 -11.16 -4.20
N LEU A 72 1.30 -10.33 -4.30
CA LEU A 72 1.21 -8.96 -4.80
C LEU A 72 1.07 -8.94 -6.33
N ALA A 73 -0.05 -9.45 -6.83
CA ALA A 73 -0.38 -9.55 -8.24
C ALA A 73 -1.85 -9.20 -8.48
N SER A 74 -2.15 -8.70 -9.68
CA SER A 74 -3.53 -8.45 -10.09
C SER A 74 -4.33 -9.76 -10.06
N SER A 75 -5.50 -9.74 -9.43
CA SER A 75 -6.35 -10.92 -9.27
C SER A 75 -7.83 -10.55 -9.14
N GLY A 76 -8.70 -11.52 -9.38
CA GLY A 76 -10.13 -11.42 -9.13
C GLY A 76 -11.00 -11.30 -10.39
N PRO A 77 -12.33 -11.22 -10.18
CA PRO A 77 -12.94 -10.93 -8.89
C PRO A 77 -13.08 -12.20 -8.01
N ASN A 78 -12.77 -12.10 -6.71
CA ASN A 78 -12.71 -13.19 -5.74
C ASN A 78 -13.73 -12.99 -4.63
N ASP A 79 -14.41 -14.05 -4.20
CA ASP A 79 -15.41 -13.94 -3.15
C ASP A 79 -14.75 -13.76 -1.77
N TRP A 80 -15.31 -12.85 -0.97
CA TRP A 80 -14.97 -12.62 0.42
C TRP A 80 -16.06 -13.22 1.29
N THR A 81 -15.85 -14.45 1.72
CA THR A 81 -16.79 -15.16 2.60
C THR A 81 -16.33 -15.03 4.04
N GLU A 82 -16.99 -14.17 4.82
CA GLU A 82 -16.88 -14.23 6.27
C GLU A 82 -17.77 -15.35 6.82
N PRO A 83 -17.31 -16.09 7.85
CA PRO A 83 -18.05 -17.24 8.37
C PRO A 83 -19.41 -16.90 9.02
N GLU A 84 -19.70 -15.62 9.32
CA GLU A 84 -20.96 -15.18 9.95
C GLU A 84 -21.57 -13.90 9.33
N GLY A 85 -21.16 -13.51 8.12
CA GLY A 85 -21.60 -12.26 7.46
C GLY A 85 -22.97 -12.35 6.77
N ALA A 86 -23.74 -11.25 6.75
CA ALA A 86 -25.04 -11.15 6.07
C ALA A 86 -24.94 -10.67 4.60
N VAL A 87 -23.78 -10.15 4.18
CA VAL A 87 -23.53 -9.61 2.85
C VAL A 87 -22.34 -10.32 2.23
N ASP A 88 -22.55 -10.92 1.05
CA ASP A 88 -21.47 -11.50 0.27
C ASP A 88 -20.72 -10.37 -0.45
N TRP A 89 -19.45 -10.16 -0.11
CA TRP A 89 -18.58 -9.21 -0.80
C TRP A 89 -17.73 -9.92 -1.83
N ARG A 90 -17.37 -9.24 -2.92
CA ARG A 90 -16.37 -9.69 -3.87
C ARG A 90 -15.27 -8.64 -3.96
N TYR A 91 -14.02 -9.06 -4.02
CA TYR A 91 -12.88 -8.15 -4.17
C TYR A 91 -12.09 -8.42 -5.44
N SER A 92 -11.43 -7.40 -5.95
CA SER A 92 -10.49 -7.45 -7.05
C SER A 92 -9.23 -6.66 -6.67
N VAL A 93 -8.09 -7.13 -7.15
CA VAL A 93 -6.80 -6.49 -6.93
C VAL A 93 -6.23 -6.13 -8.29
N VAL A 94 -5.78 -4.89 -8.45
CA VAL A 94 -5.09 -4.40 -9.63
C VAL A 94 -3.75 -3.85 -9.15
N VAL A 95 -2.66 -4.42 -9.66
CA VAL A 95 -1.29 -3.99 -9.38
C VAL A 95 -0.71 -3.39 -10.66
N GLU A 96 -0.32 -2.13 -10.59
CA GLU A 96 0.23 -1.38 -11.71
C GLU A 96 1.68 -0.99 -11.43
N ALA A 97 2.55 -1.21 -12.43
CA ALA A 97 3.90 -0.68 -12.42
C ALA A 97 3.87 0.84 -12.62
N THR A 98 4.85 1.51 -12.05
CA THR A 98 4.88 2.98 -11.98
C THR A 98 6.14 3.49 -12.68
N ALA A 99 6.27 4.81 -12.83
CA ALA A 99 7.50 5.39 -13.40
C ALA A 99 8.74 5.12 -12.51
N GLN A 100 8.52 4.82 -11.23
CA GLN A 100 9.55 4.44 -10.27
C GLN A 100 9.59 2.92 -10.13
N PRO A 101 10.67 2.24 -10.54
CA PRO A 101 10.75 0.77 -10.50
C PRO A 101 10.64 0.17 -9.09
N GLU A 102 10.93 0.98 -8.06
CA GLU A 102 10.82 0.64 -6.65
C GLU A 102 9.39 0.74 -6.10
N LEU A 103 8.44 1.31 -6.84
CA LEU A 103 7.05 1.50 -6.42
C LEU A 103 6.04 0.81 -7.34
N LEU A 104 5.03 0.21 -6.71
CA LEU A 104 3.83 -0.34 -7.35
C LEU A 104 2.60 0.41 -6.84
N LEU A 105 1.64 0.69 -7.72
CA LEU A 105 0.33 1.17 -7.35
C LEU A 105 -0.61 -0.03 -7.21
N VAL A 106 -1.06 -0.29 -5.99
CA VAL A 106 -2.00 -1.37 -5.69
C VAL A 106 -3.37 -0.76 -5.49
N ARG A 107 -4.35 -1.18 -6.28
CA ARG A 107 -5.76 -0.83 -6.13
C ARG A 107 -6.54 -2.08 -5.73
N VAL A 108 -7.24 -2.00 -4.61
CA VAL A 108 -8.18 -3.03 -4.17
C VAL A 108 -9.58 -2.48 -4.37
N GLY A 109 -10.37 -3.15 -5.21
CA GLY A 109 -11.79 -2.86 -5.42
C GLY A 109 -12.64 -3.90 -4.70
N VAL A 110 -13.72 -3.46 -4.07
CA VAL A 110 -14.72 -4.30 -3.39
C VAL A 110 -16.10 -3.97 -3.96
N GLU A 111 -16.88 -5.00 -4.24
CA GLU A 111 -18.21 -4.93 -4.83
C GLU A 111 -19.17 -5.84 -4.05
N GLU A 112 -20.40 -5.37 -3.87
CA GLU A 112 -21.48 -6.15 -3.26
C GLU A 112 -21.95 -7.28 -4.20
N SER A 113 -21.96 -8.52 -3.73
CA SER A 113 -22.29 -9.73 -4.52
C SER A 113 -23.79 -10.07 -4.47
N THR A 114 -24.68 -9.08 -4.37
CA THR A 114 -26.12 -9.31 -4.43
C THR A 114 -26.60 -9.51 -5.88
N PRO A 115 -27.18 -10.67 -6.24
CA PRO A 115 -27.49 -11.01 -7.62
C PRO A 115 -28.59 -10.13 -8.27
N ASP A 116 -29.39 -9.43 -7.47
CA ASP A 116 -30.51 -8.60 -7.96
C ASP A 116 -30.31 -7.08 -7.74
N ALA A 117 -29.11 -6.64 -7.32
CA ALA A 117 -28.86 -5.22 -7.09
C ALA A 117 -28.79 -4.44 -8.42
N THR A 118 -29.72 -3.49 -8.62
CA THR A 118 -29.74 -2.62 -9.81
C THR A 118 -28.52 -1.68 -9.87
N ALA A 119 -27.93 -1.38 -8.71
CA ALA A 119 -26.71 -0.58 -8.59
C ALA A 119 -25.90 -1.12 -7.40
N PRO A 120 -25.02 -2.12 -7.62
CA PRO A 120 -24.24 -2.71 -6.54
C PRO A 120 -23.33 -1.66 -5.91
N LEU A 121 -23.15 -1.75 -4.60
CA LEU A 121 -22.20 -0.88 -3.93
C LEU A 121 -20.78 -1.24 -4.35
N THR A 122 -19.99 -0.22 -4.70
CA THR A 122 -18.58 -0.38 -5.07
C THR A 122 -17.73 0.55 -4.22
N PHE A 123 -16.60 0.04 -3.75
CA PHE A 123 -15.60 0.78 -2.99
C PHE A 123 -14.20 0.43 -3.51
N ALA A 124 -13.27 1.38 -3.53
CA ALA A 124 -11.90 1.07 -3.92
C ALA A 124 -10.89 1.92 -3.13
N ILE A 125 -9.81 1.28 -2.70
CA ILE A 125 -8.66 1.93 -2.09
C ILE A 125 -7.43 1.75 -2.98
N SER A 126 -6.59 2.78 -3.08
CA SER A 126 -5.33 2.72 -3.84
C SER A 126 -4.16 3.08 -2.92
N ARG A 127 -3.09 2.30 -2.96
CA ARG A 127 -1.89 2.50 -2.12
C ARG A 127 -0.62 2.24 -2.90
N TRP A 128 0.36 3.10 -2.69
CA TRP A 128 1.73 2.89 -3.17
C TRP A 128 2.46 1.91 -2.24
N VAL A 129 3.04 0.86 -2.81
CA VAL A 129 3.75 -0.20 -2.09
C VAL A 129 5.12 -0.38 -2.73
N GLN A 130 6.13 -0.72 -1.93
CA GLN A 130 7.46 -1.00 -2.45
C GLN A 130 7.45 -2.30 -3.27
N SER A 131 8.09 -2.28 -4.43
CA SER A 131 8.18 -3.45 -5.31
C SER A 131 9.03 -4.55 -4.66
N PRO A 132 8.48 -5.76 -4.41
CA PRO A 132 9.25 -6.86 -3.85
C PRO A 132 10.38 -7.29 -4.79
N ALA A 133 10.15 -7.24 -6.10
CA ALA A 133 11.18 -7.52 -7.10
C ALA A 133 12.38 -6.57 -7.00
N TYR A 134 12.13 -5.30 -6.66
CA TYR A 134 13.20 -4.34 -6.42
C TYR A 134 13.99 -4.68 -5.16
N LEU A 135 13.31 -5.03 -4.07
CA LEU A 135 13.96 -5.46 -2.82
C LEU A 135 14.81 -6.72 -3.00
N GLU A 136 14.30 -7.71 -3.74
CA GLU A 136 15.04 -8.93 -4.10
C GLU A 136 16.29 -8.61 -4.93
N SER A 137 16.20 -7.65 -5.85
CA SER A 137 17.35 -7.20 -6.65
C SER A 137 18.45 -6.56 -5.79
N LEU A 138 18.06 -5.75 -4.79
CA LEU A 138 19.00 -5.13 -3.86
C LEU A 138 19.65 -6.18 -2.95
N ALA A 139 18.88 -7.13 -2.43
CA ALA A 139 19.40 -8.22 -1.61
C ALA A 139 20.41 -9.09 -2.40
N THR A 140 20.10 -9.40 -3.66
CA THR A 140 20.98 -10.17 -4.54
C THR A 140 22.27 -9.41 -4.84
N ALA A 141 22.19 -8.10 -5.12
CA ALA A 141 23.36 -7.26 -5.35
C ALA A 141 24.26 -7.14 -4.12
N ALA A 142 23.66 -7.03 -2.92
CA ALA A 142 24.40 -6.99 -1.66
C ALA A 142 25.14 -8.31 -1.40
N ALA A 143 24.49 -9.46 -1.59
CA ALA A 143 25.11 -10.77 -1.44
C ALA A 143 26.27 -10.99 -2.43
N ALA A 144 26.12 -10.53 -3.67
CA ALA A 144 27.19 -10.60 -4.67
C ALA A 144 28.39 -9.71 -4.30
N ALA A 145 28.15 -8.52 -3.73
CA ALA A 145 29.20 -7.62 -3.26
C ALA A 145 29.97 -8.21 -2.06
N GLU A 146 29.27 -8.83 -1.11
CA GLU A 146 29.90 -9.53 0.02
C GLU A 146 30.77 -10.69 -0.45
N ALA A 147 30.27 -11.53 -1.36
CA ALA A 147 31.04 -12.63 -1.95
C ALA A 147 32.30 -12.14 -2.69
N ALA A 148 32.21 -11.01 -3.41
CA ALA A 148 33.35 -10.41 -4.08
C ALA A 148 34.38 -9.85 -3.08
N ALA A 149 33.94 -9.29 -1.94
CA ALA A 149 34.83 -8.82 -0.89
C ALA A 149 35.60 -9.97 -0.23
N THR A 150 34.94 -11.08 0.10
CA THR A 150 35.59 -12.27 0.67
C THR A 150 36.61 -12.86 -0.31
N ALA A 151 36.26 -12.96 -1.59
CA ALA A 151 37.18 -13.46 -2.62
C ALA A 151 38.43 -12.56 -2.78
N ALA A 152 38.26 -11.23 -2.67
CA ALA A 152 39.39 -10.30 -2.70
C ALA A 152 40.30 -10.45 -1.48
N GLU A 153 39.76 -10.71 -0.30
CA GLU A 153 40.53 -10.93 0.93
C GLU A 153 41.29 -12.27 0.91
N GLU A 154 40.71 -13.32 0.35
CA GLU A 154 41.37 -14.62 0.14
C GLU A 154 42.52 -14.53 -0.88
N ALA A 155 42.32 -13.75 -1.95
CA ALA A 155 43.38 -13.43 -2.91
C ALA A 155 44.52 -12.60 -2.27
N ALA A 156 44.20 -11.67 -1.37
CA ALA A 156 45.20 -10.88 -0.65
C ALA A 156 46.02 -11.75 0.33
N SER A 157 45.36 -12.65 1.07
CA SER A 157 45.99 -13.52 2.05
C SER A 157 46.93 -14.55 1.41
N SER A 158 46.54 -15.14 0.29
CA SER A 158 47.37 -16.11 -0.46
C SER A 158 48.64 -15.47 -1.07
N SER A 159 48.62 -14.18 -1.38
CA SER A 159 49.80 -13.45 -1.91
C SER A 159 50.94 -13.29 -0.89
N SER A 160 50.64 -13.34 0.42
CA SER A 160 51.63 -13.12 1.48
C SER A 160 52.53 -14.33 1.79
N THR A 161 52.19 -15.54 1.32
CA THR A 161 52.95 -16.76 1.60
C THR A 161 53.96 -17.11 0.48
N ALA A 162 53.80 -16.56 -0.72
CA ALA A 162 54.69 -16.84 -1.87
C ALA A 162 55.96 -15.95 -1.94
N GLY A 163 56.09 -14.93 -1.07
CA GLY A 163 57.18 -13.94 -1.10
C GLY A 163 58.48 -14.31 -0.37
N SER A 164 58.58 -15.50 0.25
CA SER A 164 59.70 -15.84 1.17
C SER A 164 60.63 -16.96 0.68
N ALA A 165 60.74 -17.22 -0.62
CA ALA A 165 61.68 -18.22 -1.15
C ALA A 165 62.54 -17.64 -2.29
N GLY A 166 63.81 -17.35 -1.99
CA GLY A 166 64.91 -17.48 -2.95
C GLY A 166 65.54 -16.20 -3.50
N THR A 167 66.31 -15.48 -2.67
CA THR A 167 67.47 -14.72 -3.18
C THR A 167 68.69 -15.64 -3.13
N ALA A 168 69.06 -16.24 -4.27
CA ALA A 168 70.36 -16.88 -4.45
C ALA A 168 70.97 -16.41 -5.78
N SER A 169 72.08 -15.72 -5.63
CA SER A 169 72.99 -15.20 -6.65
C SER A 169 73.54 -16.28 -7.57
N GLY A 170 73.72 -15.96 -8.86
CA GLY A 170 74.51 -16.76 -9.79
C GLY A 170 74.87 -15.97 -11.05
N ALA A 171 76.09 -15.44 -11.09
CA ALA A 171 76.70 -14.85 -12.27
C ALA A 171 77.21 -15.96 -13.22
N GLY A 172 77.04 -15.78 -14.53
CA GLY A 172 77.59 -16.68 -15.54
C GLY A 172 77.36 -16.21 -16.97
N SER A 173 78.41 -15.66 -17.59
CA SER A 173 78.51 -15.35 -19.03
C SER A 173 78.65 -16.62 -19.88
N ALA A 174 77.98 -16.69 -21.04
CA ALA A 174 78.53 -17.32 -22.25
C ALA A 174 77.69 -17.00 -23.50
N SER A 175 78.41 -16.69 -24.56
CA SER A 175 78.01 -16.44 -25.96
C SER A 175 77.47 -17.68 -26.67
N GLY A 176 76.52 -17.51 -27.60
CA GLY A 176 76.17 -18.54 -28.58
C GLY A 176 75.10 -18.05 -29.57
N ALA A 177 75.43 -18.05 -30.86
CA ALA A 177 74.63 -17.56 -31.96
C ALA A 177 73.65 -18.61 -32.53
N GLY A 178 72.55 -18.12 -33.13
CA GLY A 178 71.89 -18.76 -34.27
C GLY A 178 70.46 -19.26 -34.03
N GLY A 179 69.55 -18.88 -34.93
CA GLY A 179 68.31 -19.63 -35.18
C GLY A 179 67.03 -18.80 -35.20
N ALA A 180 66.55 -18.48 -36.41
CA ALA A 180 65.28 -17.84 -36.67
C ALA A 180 64.08 -18.78 -36.42
N ALA A 181 62.98 -18.25 -35.87
CA ALA A 181 61.60 -18.64 -36.22
C ALA A 181 60.56 -17.70 -35.55
N THR A 182 59.82 -17.03 -36.43
CA THR A 182 58.44 -16.51 -36.36
C THR A 182 57.54 -16.86 -35.16
N GLY A 183 56.78 -15.86 -34.69
CA GLY A 183 55.33 -16.01 -34.47
C GLY A 183 54.75 -15.52 -33.13
N GLY A 184 53.88 -14.48 -33.21
CA GLY A 184 52.76 -14.18 -32.29
C GLY A 184 53.14 -13.72 -30.87
N GLY A 185 52.89 -12.49 -30.43
CA GLY A 185 51.59 -11.82 -30.41
C GLY A 185 50.87 -12.11 -29.08
N GLY A 186 51.13 -11.31 -28.04
CA GLY A 186 50.46 -11.43 -26.73
C GLY A 186 50.53 -10.11 -25.97
N GLY A 187 49.36 -9.51 -25.73
CA GLY A 187 49.20 -8.13 -25.28
C GLY A 187 49.54 -7.86 -23.82
N GLY A 188 50.15 -6.70 -23.58
CA GLY A 188 49.95 -5.91 -22.36
C GLY A 188 48.71 -5.03 -22.57
N GLY A 189 48.03 -4.51 -21.56
CA GLY A 189 48.41 -4.15 -20.20
C GLY A 189 47.68 -2.85 -19.84
N GLY A 190 47.48 -2.58 -18.55
CA GLY A 190 46.86 -1.34 -18.03
C GLY A 190 45.46 -1.63 -17.48
N GLY A 191 45.22 -1.54 -16.17
CA GLY A 191 45.36 -0.35 -15.32
C GLY A 191 43.93 0.13 -15.07
N GLY A 192 43.37 0.08 -13.87
CA GLY A 192 43.73 0.91 -12.72
C GLY A 192 42.49 1.76 -12.34
N GLY A 193 42.25 1.95 -11.04
CA GLY A 193 41.21 2.85 -10.50
C GLY A 193 40.03 2.07 -9.90
N GLY A 194 39.75 2.06 -8.60
CA GLY A 194 40.10 3.03 -7.54
C GLY A 194 39.00 4.08 -7.41
N GLY A 195 38.15 3.93 -6.39
CA GLY A 195 37.10 4.89 -5.98
C GLY A 195 35.97 4.12 -5.30
N GLY A 196 35.78 4.12 -3.97
CA GLY A 196 36.08 5.17 -3.00
C GLY A 196 34.91 6.14 -2.96
N GLY A 197 33.91 5.86 -2.13
CA GLY A 197 32.72 6.70 -2.01
C GLY A 197 31.88 6.32 -0.81
N GLY A 198 32.35 6.70 0.38
CA GLY A 198 31.55 6.67 1.60
C GLY A 198 30.52 7.80 1.62
N GLY A 199 29.43 7.54 2.33
CA GLY A 199 28.45 8.51 2.79
C GLY A 199 27.49 7.71 3.68
N GLY A 200 27.54 7.79 5.00
CA GLY A 200 27.56 9.02 5.78
C GLY A 200 26.15 9.17 6.33
N GLY A 201 25.90 8.56 7.49
CA GLY A 201 24.64 8.68 8.21
C GLY A 201 24.41 10.08 8.77
N ALA A 202 23.13 10.43 8.85
CA ALA A 202 22.52 11.34 9.82
C ALA A 202 21.03 10.97 9.79
N GLY A 203 20.35 10.64 10.90
CA GLY A 203 20.34 11.39 12.15
C GLY A 203 19.08 12.27 12.16
N GLY A 204 18.09 11.90 12.95
CA GLY A 204 16.85 12.67 13.18
C GLY A 204 15.70 11.71 13.55
N GLY A 205 15.37 11.44 14.81
CA GLY A 205 15.48 12.32 15.96
C GLY A 205 14.33 13.33 15.95
N GLY A 206 13.10 12.85 16.17
CA GLY A 206 11.90 13.67 16.19
C GLY A 206 10.90 13.15 17.22
N GLY A 207 11.25 13.32 18.50
CA GLY A 207 10.28 13.27 19.59
C GLY A 207 9.49 14.58 19.67
N GLY A 208 8.21 14.45 20.02
CA GLY A 208 7.27 15.54 20.27
C GLY A 208 5.88 15.03 19.89
N GLY A 209 4.91 14.87 20.76
CA GLY A 209 4.73 15.39 22.10
C GLY A 209 3.23 15.66 22.23
N ARG A 210 2.68 15.30 23.40
CA ARG A 210 1.29 15.45 23.87
C ARG A 210 0.37 14.28 23.56
#